data_AF-A0A9X1V8V7-F1
#
_entry.id   AF-A0A9X1V8V7-F1
#
_cell.length_a   1.000
_cell.length_b   1.000
_cell.length_c   1.000
_cell.angle_alpha   90.00
_cell.angle_beta   90.00
_cell.angle_gamma   90.00
#
_symmetry.space_group_name_H-M   'P 1'
#
loop_
_entity.id
_entity.type
_entity.pdbx_description
1 polymer ?
#
loop_
_entity_poly.entity_id
_entity_poly.type
_entity_poly.pdbx_seq_one_letter_code
_entity_poly.pdbx_strand_id
1 'polypeptide(L)'
;MEGISKRTIFPLLSISLLLYVVAVSGGTVALYSALDERMAIVLHAFCNLLLVLAGGLLGLLVGPLAVSRSKWIIQILLPQRSEGECESLLRSLASIVIVLGMTVSLLWGVILIDQFVDTHSTLLIESDVLLYSMGLVTGISWTVLMKQHAWFGLFISVIGMMMSVVNILSPYSF
;
A
#
# COMPACT_ATOMS: atom_id res chain seq x y z
N MET A 1 23.70 -8.84 3.08
CA MET A 1 22.96 -7.67 3.60
C MET A 1 23.02 -7.74 5.10
N GLU A 2 23.62 -6.74 5.74
CA GLU A 2 23.67 -6.61 7.19
C GLU A 2 22.27 -6.81 7.77
N GLY A 3 22.14 -7.72 8.74
CA GLY A 3 20.86 -8.04 9.33
C GLY A 3 20.21 -6.78 9.85
N ILE A 4 19.00 -6.47 9.37
CA ILE A 4 18.18 -5.38 9.92
C ILE A 4 18.13 -5.62 11.43
N SER A 5 18.80 -4.74 12.17
CA SER A 5 18.91 -4.89 13.62
C SER A 5 17.50 -4.94 14.20
N LYS A 6 17.27 -5.81 15.19
CA LYS A 6 16.00 -5.84 15.94
C LYS A 6 15.58 -4.44 16.39
N ARG A 7 16.54 -3.55 16.65
CA ARG A 7 16.33 -2.14 17.00
C ARG A 7 15.60 -1.31 15.93
N THR A 8 15.69 -1.65 14.65
CA THR A 8 15.03 -0.93 13.55
C THR A 8 13.69 -1.57 13.17
N ILE A 9 13.53 -2.87 13.41
CA ILE A 9 12.30 -3.62 13.10
C ILE A 9 11.14 -3.18 13.99
N PHE A 10 11.35 -3.16 15.32
CA PHE A 10 10.33 -2.80 16.30
C PHE A 10 9.72 -1.40 16.08
N PRO A 11 10.49 -0.32 15.86
CA PRO A 11 9.91 1.00 15.66
C PRO A 11 9.12 1.08 14.35
N LEU A 12 9.60 0.50 13.24
CA LEU A 12 8.87 0.52 11.97
C LEU A 12 7.56 -0.26 12.03
N LEU A 13 7.56 -1.42 12.69
CA LEU A 13 6.34 -2.18 12.94
C LEU A 13 5.37 -1.39 13.82
N SER A 14 5.87 -0.76 14.89
CA SER A 14 5.04 0.05 15.79
C SER A 14 4.43 1.25 15.07
N ILE A 15 5.21 1.92 14.20
CA ILE A 15 4.72 3.02 13.36
C ILE A 15 3.66 2.52 12.38
N SER A 16 3.90 1.42 11.67
CA SER A 16 2.92 0.82 10.75
C SER A 16 1.60 0.50 11.45
N LEU A 17 1.66 -0.18 12.60
CA LEU A 17 0.46 -0.52 13.38
C LEU A 17 -0.24 0.72 13.93
N LEU A 18 0.51 1.71 14.41
CA LEU A 18 -0.05 2.96 14.90
C LEU A 18 -0.80 3.70 13.79
N LEU A 19 -0.21 3.80 12.59
CA LEU A 19 -0.86 4.42 11.43
C LEU A 19 -2.15 3.69 11.04
N TYR A 20 -2.12 2.35 11.04
CA TYR A 20 -3.33 1.56 10.79
C TYR A 20 -4.41 1.83 11.82
N VAL A 21 -4.09 1.74 13.12
CA VAL A 21 -5.04 1.98 14.22
C VAL A 21 -5.62 3.38 14.17
N VAL A 22 -4.82 4.40 13.87
CA VAL A 22 -5.28 5.79 13.73
C VAL A 22 -6.23 5.93 12.55
N ALA A 23 -5.95 5.29 11.41
CA ALA A 23 -6.80 5.37 10.22
C ALA A 23 -8.17 4.69 10.43
N VAL A 24 -8.20 3.52 11.07
CA VAL A 24 -9.45 2.74 11.28
C VAL A 24 -10.13 3.00 12.61
N SER A 25 -9.65 3.98 13.41
CA SER A 25 -10.23 4.25 14.73
C SER A 25 -11.68 4.71 14.59
N GLY A 26 -12.58 4.25 15.48
CA GLY A 26 -13.99 4.63 15.41
C GLY A 26 -14.23 6.16 15.46
N GLY A 27 -13.35 6.90 16.13
CA GLY A 27 -13.39 8.36 16.12
C GLY A 27 -12.99 8.97 14.77
N THR A 28 -11.99 8.41 14.10
CA THR A 28 -11.57 8.81 12.75
C THR A 28 -12.66 8.50 11.73
N VAL A 29 -13.23 7.29 11.80
CA VAL A 29 -14.33 6.85 10.94
C VAL A 29 -15.54 7.75 11.08
N ALA A 30 -16.01 7.99 12.31
CA ALA A 30 -17.12 8.90 12.55
C ALA A 30 -16.83 10.32 12.05
N LEU A 31 -15.58 10.79 12.17
CA LEU A 31 -15.18 12.11 11.74
C LEU A 31 -15.19 12.26 10.22
N TYR A 32 -14.59 11.32 9.47
CA TYR A 32 -14.60 11.43 8.01
C TYR A 32 -15.99 11.17 7.44
N SER A 33 -16.78 10.24 7.97
CA SER A 33 -18.17 10.04 7.52
C SER A 33 -19.02 11.32 7.68
N ALA A 34 -18.87 12.03 8.80
CA ALA A 34 -19.58 13.30 9.03
C ALA A 34 -19.10 14.44 8.09
N LEU A 35 -17.87 14.37 7.59
CA LEU A 35 -17.31 15.32 6.63
C LEU A 35 -17.69 14.95 5.18
N ASP A 36 -17.77 13.66 4.87
CA ASP A 36 -18.16 13.14 3.56
C ASP A 36 -19.63 13.48 3.26
N GLU A 37 -20.51 13.45 4.28
CA GLU A 37 -21.88 13.99 4.18
C GLU A 37 -21.92 15.46 3.74
N ARG A 38 -20.83 16.21 3.97
CA ARG A 38 -20.67 17.62 3.59
C ARG A 38 -19.81 17.79 2.34
N MET A 39 -19.56 16.72 1.58
CA MET A 39 -18.69 16.70 0.39
C MET A 39 -17.22 17.04 0.68
N ALA A 40 -16.77 16.89 1.94
CA ALA A 40 -15.39 17.16 2.36
C ALA A 40 -14.55 15.86 2.39
N ILE A 41 -14.36 15.25 1.21
CA ILE A 41 -13.78 13.91 0.98
C ILE A 41 -12.27 13.82 1.29
N VAL A 42 -11.63 14.97 1.59
CA VAL A 42 -10.17 15.08 1.78
C VAL A 42 -9.68 14.21 2.94
N LEU A 43 -10.43 14.15 4.05
CA LEU A 43 -10.01 13.39 5.23
C LEU A 43 -10.06 11.89 4.98
N HIS A 44 -11.11 11.40 4.31
CA HIS A 44 -11.23 9.99 3.95
C HIS A 44 -10.10 9.57 3.00
N ALA A 45 -9.83 10.38 1.96
CA ALA A 45 -8.69 10.15 1.06
C ALA A 45 -7.34 10.12 1.80
N PHE A 46 -7.17 10.96 2.83
CA PHE A 46 -5.97 10.94 3.67
C PHE A 46 -5.89 9.67 4.54
N CYS A 47 -7.01 9.18 5.08
CA CYS A 47 -7.05 7.91 5.82
C CYS A 47 -6.66 6.73 4.91
N ASN A 48 -7.16 6.71 3.68
CA ASN A 48 -6.79 5.71 2.68
C ASN A 48 -5.29 5.76 2.34
N LEU A 49 -4.71 6.96 2.22
CA LEU A 49 -3.26 7.13 2.09
C LEU A 49 -2.52 6.56 3.30
N LEU A 50 -2.97 6.85 4.53
CA LEU A 50 -2.34 6.34 5.74
C LEU A 50 -2.36 4.81 5.80
N LEU A 51 -3.45 4.16 5.40
CA LEU A 51 -3.57 2.70 5.31
C LEU A 51 -2.56 2.10 4.34
N VAL A 52 -2.48 2.67 3.13
CA VAL A 52 -1.52 2.21 2.11
C VAL A 52 -0.08 2.44 2.57
N LEU A 53 0.21 3.57 3.23
CA LEU A 53 1.53 3.85 3.81
C LEU A 53 1.88 2.89 4.96
N ALA A 54 0.93 2.61 5.84
CA ALA A 54 1.08 1.67 6.94
C ALA A 54 1.45 0.28 6.40
N GLY A 55 0.71 -0.18 5.39
CA GLY A 55 1.02 -1.42 4.67
C GLY A 55 2.40 -1.36 4.00
N GLY A 56 2.69 -0.28 3.27
CA GLY A 56 3.95 -0.07 2.57
C GLY A 56 5.17 -0.13 3.47
N LEU A 57 5.12 0.48 4.65
CA LEU A 57 6.17 0.41 5.66
C LEU A 57 6.40 -1.03 6.15
N LEU A 58 5.32 -1.77 6.43
CA LEU A 58 5.43 -3.18 6.79
C LEU A 58 6.00 -4.00 5.61
N GLY A 59 5.55 -3.71 4.38
CA GLY A 59 6.04 -4.32 3.15
C GLY A 59 7.53 -4.13 2.93
N LEU A 60 8.06 -2.93 3.15
CA LEU A 60 9.50 -2.66 3.11
C LEU A 60 10.25 -3.43 4.21
N LEU A 61 9.66 -3.51 5.40
CA LEU A 61 10.27 -4.19 6.54
C LEU A 61 10.41 -5.70 6.29
N VAL A 62 9.37 -6.35 5.76
CA VAL A 62 9.36 -7.79 5.46
C VAL A 62 9.92 -8.12 4.07
N GLY A 63 10.08 -7.10 3.21
CA GLY A 63 10.49 -7.22 1.81
C GLY A 63 11.73 -8.09 1.60
N PRO A 64 12.86 -7.88 2.30
CA PRO A 64 14.05 -8.69 2.11
C PRO A 64 13.83 -10.18 2.38
N LEU A 65 13.05 -10.50 3.43
CA LEU A 65 12.66 -11.87 3.75
C LEU A 65 11.75 -12.44 2.66
N ALA A 66 10.72 -11.69 2.25
CA ALA A 66 9.80 -12.08 1.19
C ALA A 66 10.54 -12.36 -0.12
N VAL A 67 11.47 -11.49 -0.54
CA VAL A 67 12.29 -11.67 -1.75
C VAL A 67 13.11 -12.96 -1.67
N SER A 68 13.78 -13.22 -0.55
CA SER A 68 14.59 -14.43 -0.39
C SER A 68 13.75 -15.72 -0.48
N ARG A 69 12.56 -15.71 0.12
CA ARG A 69 11.62 -16.84 0.08
C ARG A 69 11.01 -17.03 -1.30
N SER A 70 10.63 -15.94 -1.97
CA SER A 70 10.09 -16.00 -3.33
C SER A 70 11.12 -16.53 -4.33
N LYS A 71 12.40 -16.14 -4.20
CA LYS A 71 13.49 -16.73 -5.02
C LYS A 71 13.57 -18.25 -4.83
N TRP A 72 13.56 -18.71 -3.58
CA TRP A 72 13.61 -20.14 -3.26
C TRP A 72 12.39 -20.90 -3.80
N ILE A 73 11.18 -20.34 -3.65
CA ILE A 73 9.95 -20.95 -4.19
C ILE A 73 10.03 -21.06 -5.72
N ILE A 74 10.46 -20.00 -6.41
CA ILE A 74 10.57 -20.01 -7.87
C ILE A 74 11.62 -21.04 -8.32
N GLN A 75 12.75 -21.16 -7.62
CA GLN A 75 13.77 -22.16 -7.94
C GLN A 75 13.26 -23.59 -7.77
N ILE A 76 12.37 -23.85 -6.79
CA ILE A 76 11.73 -25.15 -6.63
C ILE A 76 10.72 -25.42 -7.76
N LEU A 77 9.92 -24.42 -8.12
CA LEU A 77 8.90 -24.56 -9.16
C LEU A 77 9.50 -24.63 -10.57
N LEU A 78 10.62 -23.94 -10.81
CA LEU A 78 11.28 -23.81 -12.10
C LEU A 78 12.78 -24.13 -11.97
N PRO A 79 13.15 -25.38 -11.68
CA PRO A 79 14.54 -25.76 -11.38
C PRO A 79 15.50 -25.62 -12.57
N GLN A 80 14.98 -25.55 -13.80
CA GLN A 80 15.80 -25.39 -15.01
C GLN A 80 16.24 -23.95 -15.26
N ARG A 81 15.66 -22.96 -14.55
CA ARG A 81 16.00 -21.55 -14.75
C ARG A 81 17.22 -21.16 -13.94
N SER A 82 18.08 -20.37 -14.56
CA SER A 82 19.22 -19.74 -13.90
C SER A 82 18.75 -18.70 -12.87
N GLU A 83 19.61 -18.40 -11.87
CA GLU A 83 19.29 -17.38 -10.86
C GLU A 83 18.97 -16.01 -11.46
N GLY A 84 19.64 -15.65 -12.57
CA GLY A 84 19.39 -14.40 -13.29
C GLY A 84 17.99 -14.34 -13.90
N GLU A 85 17.50 -15.46 -14.45
CA GLU A 85 16.15 -15.55 -14.99
C GLU A 85 15.08 -15.51 -13.90
N CYS A 86 15.33 -16.14 -12.74
CA CYS A 86 14.45 -16.03 -11.58
C CYS A 86 14.37 -14.59 -11.05
N GLU A 87 15.50 -13.87 -10.97
CA GLU A 87 15.51 -12.47 -10.58
C GLU A 87 14.79 -11.58 -11.61
N SER A 88 14.98 -11.83 -12.91
CA SER A 88 14.25 -11.13 -13.97
C SER A 88 12.74 -11.34 -13.84
N LEU A 89 12.29 -12.58 -13.66
CA LEU A 89 10.87 -12.91 -13.45
C LEU A 89 10.28 -12.20 -12.23
N LEU A 90 11.00 -12.21 -11.10
CA LEU A 90 10.56 -11.50 -9.89
C LEU A 90 10.40 -9.99 -10.13
N ARG A 91 11.34 -9.37 -10.85
CA ARG A 91 11.24 -7.95 -11.20
C ARG A 91 10.04 -7.68 -12.11
N SER A 92 9.78 -8.53 -13.11
CA SER A 92 8.59 -8.40 -13.96
C SER A 92 7.29 -8.50 -13.15
N LEU A 93 7.19 -9.50 -12.25
CA LEU A 93 6.04 -9.64 -11.36
C LEU A 93 5.87 -8.44 -10.43
N ALA A 94 6.96 -7.94 -9.86
CA ALA A 94 6.93 -6.76 -9.00
C ALA A 94 6.45 -5.50 -9.74
N SER A 95 6.91 -5.29 -10.98
CA SER A 95 6.43 -4.20 -11.83
C SER A 95 4.95 -4.32 -12.14
N ILE A 96 4.47 -5.52 -12.49
CA ILE A 96 3.04 -5.78 -12.75
C ILE A 96 2.21 -5.46 -11.51
N VAL A 97 2.66 -5.90 -10.33
CA VAL A 97 1.97 -5.62 -9.06
C VAL A 97 1.88 -4.11 -8.79
N ILE A 98 2.95 -3.35 -9.02
CA ILE A 98 2.93 -1.90 -8.83
C ILE A 98 1.94 -1.23 -9.79
N VAL A 99 1.97 -1.62 -11.07
CA VAL A 99 1.06 -1.08 -12.10
C VAL A 99 -0.39 -1.44 -11.77
N LEU A 100 -0.66 -2.68 -11.36
CA LEU A 100 -2.00 -3.11 -10.93
C LEU A 100 -2.44 -2.35 -9.67
N GLY A 101 -1.56 -2.18 -8.69
CA GLY A 101 -1.85 -1.41 -7.48
C GLY A 101 -2.20 0.05 -7.80
N MET A 102 -1.44 0.69 -8.69
CA MET A 102 -1.74 2.03 -9.18
C MET A 102 -3.06 2.07 -9.96
N THR A 103 -3.35 1.07 -10.79
CA THR A 103 -4.62 1.01 -11.54
C THR A 103 -5.82 0.83 -10.63
N VAL A 104 -5.74 -0.08 -9.65
CA VAL A 104 -6.80 -0.32 -8.67
C VAL A 104 -7.04 0.92 -7.81
N SER A 105 -6.00 1.72 -7.57
CA SER A 105 -6.15 3.00 -6.85
C SER A 105 -7.12 3.98 -7.53
N LEU A 106 -7.30 3.87 -8.85
CA LEU A 106 -8.26 4.69 -9.60
C LEU A 106 -9.71 4.28 -9.32
N LEU A 107 -9.97 3.03 -8.94
CA LEU A 107 -11.32 2.57 -8.60
C LEU A 107 -11.84 3.30 -7.35
N TRP A 108 -10.96 3.62 -6.41
CA TRP A 108 -11.29 4.42 -5.22
C TRP A 108 -11.56 5.90 -5.54
N GLY A 109 -11.25 6.37 -6.75
CA GLY A 109 -11.68 7.69 -7.22
C GLY A 109 -13.09 7.72 -7.79
N VAL A 110 -13.76 6.56 -7.93
CA VAL A 110 -15.12 6.47 -8.44
C VAL A 110 -16.11 6.65 -7.28
N ILE A 111 -16.76 7.81 -7.24
CA ILE A 111 -17.73 8.20 -6.18
C ILE A 111 -18.78 7.12 -5.91
N LEU A 112 -19.27 6.45 -6.96
CA LEU A 112 -20.26 5.36 -6.82
C LEU A 112 -19.74 4.16 -6.02
N ILE A 113 -18.46 3.81 -6.21
CA ILE A 113 -17.82 2.70 -5.47
C ILE A 113 -17.59 3.14 -4.03
N ASP A 114 -17.11 4.37 -3.84
CA ASP A 114 -16.83 4.97 -2.54
C ASP A 114 -18.08 5.00 -1.64
N GLN A 115 -19.17 5.59 -2.14
CA GLN A 115 -20.45 5.64 -1.43
C GLN A 115 -21.04 4.25 -1.14
N PHE A 116 -20.86 3.30 -2.06
CA PHE A 116 -21.32 1.93 -1.85
C PHE A 116 -20.56 1.25 -0.70
N VAL A 117 -19.25 1.46 -0.61
CA VAL A 117 -18.40 0.93 0.46
C VAL A 117 -18.76 1.57 1.80
N ASP A 118 -18.96 2.88 1.85
CA ASP A 118 -19.33 3.61 3.07
C ASP A 118 -20.66 3.18 3.67
N THR A 119 -21.62 2.80 2.82
CA THR A 119 -22.94 2.36 3.27
C THR A 119 -22.90 0.95 3.90
N HIS A 120 -21.85 0.16 3.65
CA HIS A 120 -21.75 -1.24 4.09
C HIS A 120 -20.57 -1.43 5.04
N SER A 121 -20.81 -1.40 6.35
CA SER A 121 -19.76 -1.47 7.38
C SER A 121 -18.81 -2.67 7.24
N THR A 122 -19.30 -3.83 6.82
CA THR A 122 -18.45 -5.01 6.58
C THR A 122 -17.51 -4.77 5.40
N LEU A 123 -18.02 -4.16 4.33
CA LEU A 123 -17.25 -3.87 3.13
C LEU A 123 -16.21 -2.77 3.36
N LEU A 124 -16.51 -1.81 4.24
CA LEU A 124 -15.55 -0.81 4.69
C LEU A 124 -14.33 -1.46 5.36
N ILE A 125 -14.55 -2.39 6.31
CA ILE A 125 -13.46 -3.13 6.96
C ILE A 125 -12.65 -3.95 5.95
N GLU A 126 -13.33 -4.64 5.02
CA GLU A 126 -12.67 -5.39 3.96
C GLU A 126 -11.82 -4.48 3.06
N SER A 127 -12.31 -3.28 2.78
CA SER A 127 -11.63 -2.25 1.99
C SER A 127 -10.40 -1.71 2.71
N ASP A 128 -10.48 -1.47 4.02
CA ASP A 128 -9.34 -1.04 4.84
C ASP A 128 -8.22 -2.09 4.84
N VAL A 129 -8.60 -3.35 5.04
CA VAL A 129 -7.66 -4.49 5.00
C VAL A 129 -7.07 -4.65 3.60
N LEU A 130 -7.86 -4.44 2.55
CA LEU A 130 -7.41 -4.48 1.17
C LEU A 130 -6.39 -3.37 0.88
N LEU A 131 -6.66 -2.13 1.30
CA LEU A 131 -5.74 -0.99 1.15
C LEU A 131 -4.43 -1.22 1.90
N TYR A 132 -4.50 -1.71 3.14
CA TYR A 132 -3.32 -2.08 3.90
C TYR A 132 -2.51 -3.19 3.19
N SER A 133 -3.20 -4.23 2.69
CA SER A 133 -2.57 -5.33 1.98
C SER A 133 -1.93 -4.88 0.67
N MET A 134 -2.60 -4.01 -0.09
CA MET A 134 -2.06 -3.38 -1.30
C MET A 134 -0.78 -2.61 -1.00
N GLY A 135 -0.77 -1.82 0.07
CA GLY A 135 0.43 -1.15 0.57
C GLY A 135 1.56 -2.15 0.84
N LEU A 136 1.27 -3.22 1.59
CA LEU A 136 2.24 -4.26 1.93
C LEU A 136 2.87 -4.92 0.70
N VAL A 137 2.05 -5.36 -0.25
CA VAL A 137 2.56 -6.01 -1.47
C VAL A 137 3.35 -5.00 -2.32
N THR A 138 2.89 -3.74 -2.40
CA THR A 138 3.63 -2.66 -3.08
C THR A 138 4.99 -2.41 -2.45
N GLY A 139 5.09 -2.37 -1.12
CA GLY A 139 6.36 -2.24 -0.41
C GLY A 139 7.32 -3.41 -0.66
N ILE A 140 6.80 -4.64 -0.71
CA ILE A 140 7.59 -5.83 -1.09
C ILE A 140 8.09 -5.69 -2.53
N SER A 141 7.23 -5.28 -3.47
CA SER A 141 7.60 -5.07 -4.88
C SER A 141 8.68 -3.99 -5.05
N TRP A 142 8.60 -2.89 -4.30
CA TRP A 142 9.66 -1.89 -4.29
C TRP A 142 10.99 -2.46 -3.78
N THR A 143 10.94 -3.38 -2.82
CA THR A 143 12.13 -4.08 -2.33
C THR A 143 12.75 -4.99 -3.40
N VAL A 144 11.91 -5.66 -4.20
CA VAL A 144 12.37 -6.46 -5.35
C VAL A 144 13.07 -5.59 -6.39
N LEU A 145 12.49 -4.44 -6.74
CA LEU A 145 12.96 -3.58 -7.82
C LEU A 145 14.19 -2.76 -7.43
N MET A 146 14.14 -2.09 -6.28
CA MET A 146 15.10 -1.04 -5.90
C MET A 146 16.10 -1.48 -4.82
N LYS A 147 15.94 -2.69 -4.26
CA LYS A 147 16.82 -3.27 -3.23
C LYS A 147 17.02 -2.30 -2.05
N GLN A 148 18.24 -1.79 -1.85
CA GLN A 148 18.59 -0.84 -0.78
C GLN A 148 17.88 0.53 -0.89
N HIS A 149 17.38 0.87 -2.08
CA HIS A 149 16.70 2.13 -2.38
C HIS A 149 15.17 2.00 -2.37
N ALA A 150 14.63 0.89 -1.84
CA ALA A 150 13.19 0.62 -1.84
C ALA A 150 12.36 1.70 -1.13
N TRP A 151 12.95 2.41 -0.17
CA TRP A 151 12.31 3.54 0.50
C TRP A 151 11.95 4.70 -0.45
N PHE A 152 12.70 4.90 -1.54
CA PHE A 152 12.33 5.88 -2.58
C PHE A 152 11.01 5.50 -3.27
N GLY A 153 10.71 4.21 -3.37
CA GLY A 153 9.46 3.72 -3.91
C GLY A 153 8.25 4.22 -3.12
N LEU A 154 8.34 4.30 -1.79
CA LEU A 154 7.28 4.89 -0.96
C LEU A 154 7.07 6.37 -1.28
N PHE A 155 8.14 7.16 -1.45
CA PHE A 155 8.01 8.57 -1.84
C PHE A 155 7.29 8.72 -3.17
N ILE A 156 7.62 7.88 -4.16
CA ILE A 156 6.93 7.88 -5.47
C ILE A 156 5.45 7.54 -5.30
N SER A 157 5.14 6.51 -4.50
CA SER A 157 3.75 6.11 -4.21
C SER A 157 2.96 7.23 -3.53
N VAL A 158 3.55 7.94 -2.56
CA VAL A 158 2.92 9.08 -1.88
C VAL A 158 2.66 10.22 -2.86
N ILE A 159 3.65 10.59 -3.67
CA ILE A 159 3.50 11.66 -4.67
C ILE A 159 2.38 11.32 -5.66
N GLY A 160 2.38 10.09 -6.20
CA GLY A 160 1.34 9.64 -7.13
C GLY A 160 -0.05 9.67 -6.52
N MET A 161 -0.18 9.22 -5.26
CA MET A 161 -1.46 9.24 -4.57
C MET A 161 -1.94 10.66 -4.25
N MET A 162 -1.04 11.57 -3.84
CA MET A 162 -1.39 12.98 -3.64
C MET A 162 -1.82 13.67 -4.93
N MET A 163 -1.17 13.36 -6.07
CA MET A 163 -1.62 13.85 -7.37
C MET A 163 -3.03 13.34 -7.72
N SER A 164 -3.33 12.07 -7.44
CA SER A 164 -4.68 11.52 -7.62
C SER A 164 -5.71 12.22 -6.73
N VAL A 165 -5.40 12.43 -5.45
CA VAL A 165 -6.28 13.15 -4.51
C VAL A 165 -6.55 14.57 -4.99
N VAL A 166 -5.52 15.32 -5.40
CA VAL A 166 -5.67 16.68 -5.93
C VAL A 166 -6.52 16.68 -7.21
N ASN A 167 -6.32 15.71 -8.11
CA ASN A 167 -7.11 15.61 -9.34
C ASN A 167 -8.58 15.27 -9.08
N ILE A 168 -8.88 14.43 -8.10
CA ILE A 168 -10.25 14.09 -7.70
C ILE A 168 -10.95 15.29 -7.04
N LEU A 169 -10.21 16.11 -6.28
CA LEU A 169 -10.76 17.26 -5.56
C LEU A 169 -10.87 18.53 -6.40
N SER A 170 -10.07 18.67 -7.46
CA SER A 170 -10.06 19.82 -8.38
C SER A 170 -11.44 20.26 -8.90
N PRO A 171 -12.37 19.35 -9.26
CA PRO A 171 -13.72 19.72 -9.70
C PRO A 171 -14.60 20.34 -8.59
N TYR A 172 -14.26 20.16 -7.32
CA TYR A 172 -15.06 20.55 -6.16
C TYR A 172 -14.51 21.79 -5.42
N SER A 173 -13.42 22.40 -5.91
CA SER A 173 -12.77 23.55 -5.28
C SER A 173 -13.32 24.91 -5.76
N PHE A 174 -14.65 25.06 -5.85
CA PHE A 174 -15.33 26.33 -6.13
C PHE A 174 -16.24 26.76 -4.97
#